data_AF-A0AAW2N085-F1
#
_entry.id   AF-A0AAW2N085-F1
#
_cell.length_a   1.000
_cell.length_b   1.000
_cell.length_c   1.000
_cell.angle_alpha   90.00
_cell.angle_beta   90.00
_cell.angle_gamma   90.00
#
_symmetry.space_group_name_H-M   'P 1'
#
loop_
_entity.id
_entity.type
_entity.pdbx_description
1 polymer ?
#
loop_
_entity_poly.entity_id
_entity_poly.type
_entity_poly.pdbx_seq_one_letter_code
_entity_poly.pdbx_strand_id
1 'polypeptide(L)'
;MSGRWIGGIDGGEHVGPFNLGNPGEFTMIELAEVVKETIDPSATIEFRANTADDPHKRKPDISKAKELLNWEPKISLREGLPLMVNDFRNRILMKMKERRQMRIQKN
;
A
#
# COMPACT_ATOMS: atom_id res chain seq x y z
N MET A 1 18.61 -11.12 36.72
CA MET A 1 18.13 -9.74 36.60
C MET A 1 16.87 -9.75 35.75
N SER A 2 15.72 -9.69 36.41
CA SER A 2 14.39 -9.72 35.79
C SER A 2 13.97 -8.29 35.42
N GLY A 3 13.97 -7.97 34.12
CA GLY A 3 13.41 -6.72 33.62
C GLY A 3 11.89 -6.81 33.53
N ARG A 4 11.20 -6.30 34.55
CA ARG A 4 9.75 -6.07 34.54
C ARG A 4 9.49 -4.75 33.82
N TRP A 5 8.77 -4.80 32.69
CA TRP A 5 8.25 -3.60 32.03
C TRP A 5 6.99 -3.13 32.77
N ILE A 6 6.95 -1.85 33.15
CA ILE A 6 5.77 -1.16 33.68
C ILE A 6 5.59 0.14 32.89
N GLY A 7 4.37 0.32 32.35
CA GLY A 7 3.87 1.52 31.68
C GLY A 7 3.83 1.37 30.14
N GLY A 8 2.71 1.56 29.44
CA GLY A 8 1.34 1.89 29.80
C GLY A 8 0.52 2.06 28.50
N ILE A 9 -0.78 1.82 28.60
CA ILE A 9 -1.95 2.55 28.04
C ILE A 9 -3.12 1.61 28.33
N ASP A 10 -3.81 1.88 29.43
CA ASP A 10 -5.16 1.38 29.67
C ASP A 10 -6.11 2.17 28.74
N GLY A 11 -6.94 1.45 27.99
CA GLY A 11 -7.95 2.08 27.13
C GLY A 11 -8.78 1.16 26.23
N GLY A 12 -8.54 -0.16 26.22
CA GLY A 12 -9.38 -1.11 25.51
C GLY A 12 -9.29 -2.51 26.12
N GLU A 13 -10.39 -3.28 26.04
CA GLU A 13 -10.48 -4.65 26.57
C GLU A 13 -9.49 -5.64 25.96
N HIS A 14 -8.70 -5.23 24.96
CA HIS A 14 -7.77 -6.09 24.22
C HIS A 14 -6.35 -5.53 24.19
N VAL A 15 -5.42 -6.27 24.79
CA VAL A 15 -3.98 -6.01 24.75
C VAL A 15 -3.31 -6.97 23.75
N GLY A 16 -2.55 -6.43 22.79
CA GLY A 16 -1.74 -7.19 21.82
C GLY A 16 -1.92 -6.73 20.36
N PRO A 17 -1.03 -7.14 19.44
CA PRO A 17 -1.03 -6.64 18.07
C PRO A 17 -2.30 -7.03 17.30
N PHE A 18 -2.62 -6.22 16.29
CA PHE A 18 -3.64 -6.48 15.29
C PHE A 18 -2.99 -6.51 13.92
N ASN A 19 -3.24 -7.55 13.14
CA ASN A 19 -2.87 -7.57 11.74
C ASN A 19 -3.87 -6.70 10.97
N LEU A 20 -3.37 -5.71 10.25
CA LEU A 20 -4.16 -4.88 9.35
C LEU A 20 -3.60 -5.06 7.94
N GLY A 21 -4.47 -5.46 7.01
CA GLY A 21 -4.11 -5.61 5.61
C GLY A 21 -5.24 -6.24 4.81
N ASN A 22 -5.00 -6.42 3.51
CA ASN A 22 -5.95 -7.07 2.62
C ASN A 22 -5.78 -8.59 2.70
N PRO A 23 -6.80 -9.36 3.15
CA PRO A 23 -6.73 -10.83 3.13
C PRO A 23 -6.95 -11.40 1.72
N GLY A 24 -7.43 -10.58 0.78
CA GLY A 24 -7.56 -10.94 -0.63
C GLY A 24 -6.19 -11.13 -1.26
N GLU A 25 -5.95 -12.33 -1.77
CA GLU A 25 -4.69 -12.71 -2.41
C GLU A 25 -4.74 -12.44 -3.90
N PHE A 26 -3.59 -12.04 -4.44
CA PHE A 26 -3.31 -12.00 -5.86
C PHE A 26 -1.82 -12.30 -6.05
N THR A 27 -1.50 -12.88 -7.19
CA THR A 27 -0.15 -13.13 -7.66
C THR A 27 0.52 -11.84 -8.13
N MET A 28 1.85 -11.84 -8.25
CA MET A 28 2.57 -10.69 -8.80
C MET A 28 2.19 -10.38 -10.25
N ILE A 29 1.81 -11.40 -11.04
CA ILE A 29 1.37 -11.19 -12.42
C ILE A 29 0.00 -10.52 -12.46
N GLU A 30 -0.96 -10.94 -11.63
CA GLU A 30 -2.27 -10.28 -11.55
C GLU A 30 -2.15 -8.83 -11.09
N LEU A 31 -1.26 -8.53 -10.14
CA LEU A 31 -0.96 -7.15 -9.75
C LEU A 31 -0.40 -6.35 -10.94
N ALA A 32 0.58 -6.90 -11.65
CA ALA A 32 1.22 -6.23 -12.78
C ALA A 32 0.23 -5.97 -13.93
N GLU A 33 -0.69 -6.89 -14.19
CA GLU A 33 -1.76 -6.74 -15.17
C GLU A 33 -2.72 -5.61 -14.79
N VAL A 34 -3.19 -5.57 -13.54
CA VAL A 34 -4.06 -4.48 -13.05
C VAL A 34 -3.36 -3.12 -13.14
N VAL A 35 -2.06 -3.06 -12.83
CA VAL A 35 -1.24 -1.84 -12.97
C VAL A 35 -1.13 -1.41 -14.43
N LYS A 36 -0.81 -2.35 -15.33
CA LYS A 36 -0.74 -2.10 -16.77
C LYS A 36 -2.07 -1.55 -17.29
N GLU A 37 -3.18 -2.23 -17.02
CA GLU A 37 -4.53 -1.80 -17.41
C GLU A 37 -4.86 -0.38 -16.93
N THR A 38 -4.47 -0.05 -15.69
CA THR A 38 -4.84 1.22 -15.05
C THR A 38 -3.96 2.40 -15.48
N ILE A 39 -2.66 2.16 -15.71
CA ILE A 39 -1.68 3.23 -15.95
C ILE A 39 -1.44 3.42 -17.45
N ASP A 40 -1.06 2.33 -18.14
CA ASP A 40 -0.67 2.32 -19.54
C ASP A 40 -0.83 0.91 -20.12
N PRO A 41 -1.93 0.64 -20.85
CA PRO A 41 -2.17 -0.64 -21.49
C PRO A 41 -1.10 -1.06 -22.51
N SER A 42 -0.24 -0.16 -22.96
CA SER A 42 0.85 -0.45 -23.89
C SER A 42 2.14 -0.92 -23.21
N ALA A 43 2.25 -0.81 -21.87
CA ALA A 43 3.44 -1.20 -21.13
C ALA A 43 3.73 -2.71 -21.25
N THR A 44 5.01 -3.08 -21.23
CA THR A 44 5.45 -4.48 -21.22
C THR A 44 5.66 -4.97 -19.78
N ILE A 45 5.33 -6.25 -19.53
CA ILE A 45 5.63 -6.90 -18.26
C ILE A 45 6.92 -7.71 -18.46
N GLU A 46 7.95 -7.40 -17.68
CA GLU A 46 9.23 -8.13 -17.68
C GLU A 46 9.33 -9.01 -16.42
N PHE A 47 9.73 -10.27 -16.61
CA PHE A 47 9.99 -11.19 -15.50
C PHE A 47 11.46 -11.13 -15.07
N ARG A 48 11.69 -11.01 -13.77
CA ARG A 48 13.03 -11.01 -13.16
C ARG A 48 13.08 -12.05 -12.06
N ALA A 49 14.29 -12.56 -11.78
CA ALA A 49 14.50 -13.49 -10.68
C ALA A 49 14.13 -12.83 -9.34
N ASN A 50 13.48 -13.59 -8.47
CA ASN A 50 13.13 -13.12 -7.14
C ASN A 50 14.38 -12.95 -6.28
N THR A 51 14.35 -12.07 -5.27
CA THR A 51 15.42 -12.03 -4.28
C THR A 51 15.26 -13.19 -3.29
N ALA A 52 16.37 -13.63 -2.67
CA ALA A 52 16.35 -14.77 -1.74
C ALA A 52 15.50 -14.50 -0.49
N ASP A 53 15.39 -13.23 -0.08
CA ASP A 53 14.69 -12.81 1.15
C ASP A 53 13.22 -12.46 0.92
N ASP A 54 12.73 -12.46 -0.33
CA ASP A 54 11.36 -12.08 -0.63
C ASP A 54 10.37 -13.21 -0.29
N PRO A 55 9.42 -12.98 0.63
CA PRO A 55 8.45 -13.99 1.01
C PRO A 55 7.53 -14.33 -0.17
N HIS A 56 7.40 -15.61 -0.47
CA HIS A 56 6.56 -16.11 -1.58
C HIS A 56 5.06 -15.85 -1.40
N LYS A 57 4.61 -15.58 -0.16
CA LYS A 57 3.19 -15.39 0.15
C LYS A 57 3.02 -14.33 1.23
N ARG A 58 2.04 -13.43 1.04
CA ARG A 58 1.64 -12.41 2.02
C ARG A 58 0.12 -12.39 2.14
N LYS A 59 -0.40 -13.04 3.19
CA LYS A 59 -1.83 -13.07 3.52
C LYS A 59 -2.02 -12.81 5.02
N PRO A 60 -2.37 -11.59 5.44
CA PRO A 60 -2.63 -11.31 6.83
C PRO A 60 -3.91 -12.00 7.30
N ASP A 61 -3.85 -12.70 8.43
CA ASP A 61 -5.05 -13.11 9.16
C ASP A 61 -5.59 -11.91 9.95
N ILE A 62 -6.74 -11.39 9.52
CA ILE A 62 -7.38 -10.20 10.09
C ILE A 62 -8.58 -10.53 11.00
N SER A 63 -8.77 -11.79 11.41
CA SER A 63 -9.93 -12.23 12.20
C SER A 63 -10.08 -11.40 13.49
N LYS A 64 -8.97 -11.15 14.18
CA LYS A 64 -8.94 -10.30 15.38
C LYS A 64 -9.39 -8.86 15.13
N ALA A 65 -9.01 -8.27 13.99
CA ALA A 65 -9.42 -6.91 13.64
C ALA A 65 -10.91 -6.84 13.26
N LYS A 66 -11.43 -7.87 12.60
CA LYS A 66 -12.86 -7.98 12.29
C LYS A 66 -13.71 -8.10 13.55
N GLU A 67 -13.35 -9.03 14.44
CA GLU A 67 -14.14 -9.35 15.62
C GLU A 67 -14.11 -8.24 16.67
N LEU A 68 -12.93 -7.67 16.93
CA LEU A 68 -12.74 -6.80 18.09
C LEU A 68 -12.73 -5.31 17.72
N LEU A 69 -12.40 -4.96 16.47
CA LEU A 69 -12.39 -3.58 16.00
C LEU A 69 -13.51 -3.28 15.00
N ASN A 70 -14.30 -4.29 14.60
CA ASN A 70 -15.24 -4.20 13.48
C ASN A 70 -14.57 -3.60 12.22
N TRP A 71 -13.30 -3.96 12.01
CA TRP A 71 -12.48 -3.40 10.95
C TRP A 71 -12.18 -4.43 9.87
N GLU A 72 -12.31 -4.00 8.62
CA GLU A 72 -11.82 -4.71 7.44
C GLU A 72 -11.58 -3.71 6.29
N PRO A 73 -10.67 -4.01 5.35
CA PRO A 73 -10.47 -3.17 4.17
C PRO A 73 -11.74 -3.14 3.31
N LYS A 74 -12.20 -1.94 2.95
CA LYS A 74 -13.42 -1.73 2.16
C LYS A 74 -13.15 -1.42 0.68
N ILE A 75 -11.91 -1.07 0.35
CA ILE A 75 -11.51 -0.65 -0.99
C ILE A 75 -10.64 -1.74 -1.58
N SER A 76 -11.06 -2.32 -2.70
CA SER A 76 -10.28 -3.31 -3.43
C SER A 76 -9.08 -2.68 -4.16
N LEU A 77 -8.15 -3.51 -4.64
CA LEU A 77 -7.03 -3.04 -5.47
C LEU A 77 -7.53 -2.30 -6.73
N ARG A 78 -8.55 -2.84 -7.41
CA ARG A 78 -9.09 -2.26 -8.65
C ARG A 78 -9.78 -0.91 -8.40
N GLU A 79 -10.34 -0.69 -7.22
CA GLU A 79 -10.93 0.59 -6.83
C GLU A 79 -9.88 1.59 -6.33
N GLY A 80 -8.92 1.14 -5.52
CA GLY A 80 -7.93 2.00 -4.88
C GLY A 80 -6.81 2.46 -5.82
N LEU A 81 -6.40 1.62 -6.76
CA LEU A 81 -5.28 1.93 -7.67
C LEU A 81 -5.56 3.15 -8.56
N PRO A 82 -6.73 3.32 -9.20
CA PRO A 82 -7.05 4.54 -9.95
C PRO A 82 -6.96 5.82 -9.11
N LEU A 83 -7.35 5.76 -7.83
CA LEU A 83 -7.28 6.91 -6.91
C LEU A 83 -5.82 7.32 -6.68
N MET A 84 -4.94 6.34 -6.43
CA MET A 84 -3.50 6.56 -6.31
C MET A 84 -2.93 7.15 -7.60
N VAL A 85 -3.24 6.56 -8.75
CA VAL A 85 -2.74 7.03 -10.05
C VAL A 85 -3.13 8.48 -10.33
N ASN A 86 -4.38 8.86 -10.04
CA ASN A 86 -4.85 10.23 -10.18
C ASN A 86 -4.08 11.20 -9.29
N ASP A 87 -3.90 10.86 -8.01
CA ASP A 87 -3.11 11.66 -7.07
C ASP A 87 -1.64 11.84 -7.56
N PHE A 88 -0.98 10.77 -8.00
CA PHE A 88 0.39 10.85 -8.52
C PHE A 88 0.48 11.71 -9.78
N ARG A 89 -0.45 11.56 -10.73
CA ARG A 89 -0.51 12.41 -11.93
C ARG A 89 -0.59 13.89 -11.55
N ASN A 90 -1.45 14.23 -10.59
CA ASN A 90 -1.59 15.60 -10.10
C ASN A 90 -0.29 16.13 -9.46
N ARG A 91 0.31 15.37 -8.54
CA ARG A 91 1.56 15.77 -7.87
C ARG A 91 2.71 15.95 -8.85
N ILE A 92 2.82 15.09 -9.88
CA ILE A 92 3.85 15.21 -10.92
C ILE A 92 3.61 16.45 -11.79
N LEU A 93 2.37 16.66 -12.25
CA LEU A 93 2.01 17.83 -13.08
C LEU A 93 2.27 19.15 -12.35
N MET A 94 1.95 19.24 -11.05
CA MET A 94 2.23 20.45 -10.26
C MET A 94 3.73 20.73 -10.16
N LYS A 95 4.53 19.72 -9.82
CA LYS A 95 6.00 19.84 -9.81
C LYS A 95 6.57 20.26 -11.18
N MET A 96 5.97 19.82 -12.28
CA MET A 96 6.40 20.24 -13.63
C MET A 96 6.08 21.72 -13.90
N LYS A 97 4.91 22.21 -13.49
CA LYS A 97 4.52 23.61 -13.62
C LYS A 97 5.44 24.52 -12.80
N GLU A 98 5.71 24.17 -11.55
CA GLU A 98 6.64 24.90 -10.67
C GLU A 98 8.05 25.00 -11.29
N ARG A 99 8.59 23.87 -11.78
CA ARG A 99 9.89 23.85 -12.48
C ARG A 99 9.92 24.73 -13.72
N ARG A 100 8.82 24.79 -14.48
CA ARG A 100 8.71 25.65 -15.66
C ARG A 100 8.66 27.13 -15.28
N GLN A 101 7.87 27.49 -14.26
CA GLN A 101 7.77 28.87 -13.79
C GLN A 101 9.11 29.40 -13.26
N MET A 102 9.83 28.59 -12.47
CA MET A 102 11.17 28.95 -11.98
C MET A 102 12.19 29.20 -13.10
N ARG A 103 12.08 28.51 -14.24
CA ARG A 103 12.95 28.73 -15.40
C ARG A 103 12.64 30.03 -16.13
N ILE A 104 11.36 30.42 -16.20
CA ILE A 104 10.94 31.68 -16.84
C ILE A 104 11.37 32.89 -16.01
N GLN A 105 11.30 32.80 -14.68
CA GLN A 105 11.66 33.91 -13.78
C GLN A 105 13.17 34.18 -13.66
N LYS A 106 14.02 33.25 -14.13
CA LYS A 106 15.49 33.33 -14.07
C LYS A 106 16.14 33.83 -15.35
N ASN A 107 15.35 34.04 -16.42
CA ASN A 107 15.77 34.61 -17.69
C ASN A 107 15.18 36.02 -17.82
#